data_AF-A0A6S6SRC9-F1
#
_entry.id   AF-A0A6S6SRC9-F1
#
_cell.length_a   1.000
_cell.length_b   1.000
_cell.length_c   1.000
_cell.angle_alpha   90.00
_cell.angle_beta   90.00
_cell.angle_gamma   90.00
#
_symmetry.space_group_name_H-M   'P 1'
#
loop_
_entity.id
_entity.type
_entity.pdbx_description
1 polymer ?
#
loop_
_entity_poly.entity_id
_entity_poly.type
_entity_poly.pdbx_seq_one_letter_code
_entity_poly.pdbx_strand_id
1 'polypeptide(L)'
;MLKIIYSLFLLLFLVACSGTGPVADGEGSKIIGTITYDRVPVEVDATGSARLNYAGTYKGTGKHLLIKALDENNQVVAQTTTNDAGEYTLYVPENTNVKIRAYARMFKEDVWDLSVVDNTNQKSMYVIEGALHTSGDTASRRDLHAASGWDGYGYNQPRDAAPFAILDSINTIMQKVLIASPDITFPQLLINWSVNNVSVGGDTSLGQIGTSSYTSDDGNMWILGDANSDTDEYDDHIIIHEWAHFFEDKFSRSDSIGGGHSSGDALDIRVAFGEGFGNAMSAIATDNPIYFDTSGYNQSSGWYMNIESAPAENPGWFSEASIQRILYDLYDSNNEGSDQASLGFKPIFNAMIGKERNAKAFTSIFTFIHALKSENQSSSSEIDQIVSAEQINTIHDIYGNYRSNTANNIFTTPLYRTLEVGKWITQCNNNTYGVYNKLGNRTYVKVDIPSSGVYTFGAKPYGSAYGDPDIVLYDTNYPFDIKGMSPREGESSDSLTMDLEGKSYMLEVYDNAYNNSCFVINLDQGHTGMQKGTMTKSSGMSKPVYNNHRRPERRPQSK
;
A
#
# COMPACT_ATOMS: atom_id res chain seq x y z
N MET A 1 -74.64 -27.08 -36.26
CA MET A 1 -73.74 -28.20 -36.59
C MET A 1 -72.87 -27.77 -37.76
N LEU A 2 -71.70 -27.17 -37.51
CA LEU A 2 -70.59 -27.12 -38.47
C LEU A 2 -69.33 -26.69 -37.71
N LYS A 3 -68.36 -27.60 -37.61
CA LYS A 3 -67.02 -27.36 -37.06
C LYS A 3 -66.19 -26.63 -38.11
N ILE A 4 -65.52 -25.55 -37.73
CA ILE A 4 -64.44 -24.95 -38.52
C ILE A 4 -63.17 -25.05 -37.69
N ILE A 5 -62.17 -25.72 -38.26
CA ILE A 5 -60.88 -26.04 -37.69
C ILE A 5 -59.82 -25.41 -38.59
N TYR A 6 -59.00 -24.56 -37.96
CA TYR A 6 -57.58 -24.23 -38.18
C TYR A 6 -57.15 -23.44 -39.42
N SER A 7 -56.38 -22.37 -39.19
CA SER A 7 -54.89 -22.42 -39.26
C SER A 7 -54.30 -21.07 -38.85
N LEU A 8 -53.57 -21.04 -37.74
CA LEU A 8 -52.79 -19.89 -37.30
C LEU A 8 -51.42 -19.96 -38.02
N PHE A 9 -51.17 -19.05 -38.95
CA PHE A 9 -49.88 -18.88 -39.60
C PHE A 9 -48.91 -18.21 -38.61
N LEU A 10 -47.97 -18.97 -38.05
CA LEU A 10 -46.85 -18.44 -37.29
C LEU A 10 -45.74 -18.05 -38.28
N LEU A 11 -45.61 -16.76 -38.59
CA LEU A 11 -44.44 -16.24 -39.29
C LEU A 11 -43.24 -16.28 -38.33
N LEU A 12 -42.33 -17.23 -38.53
CA LEU A 12 -40.96 -17.14 -37.99
C LEU A 12 -40.19 -16.12 -38.82
N PHE A 13 -39.92 -14.94 -38.25
CA PHE A 13 -38.82 -14.10 -38.72
C PHE A 13 -37.51 -14.71 -38.23
N LEU A 14 -36.85 -15.49 -39.08
CA LEU A 14 -35.43 -15.79 -38.92
C LEU A 14 -34.65 -14.52 -39.27
N VAL A 15 -34.33 -13.71 -38.27
CA VAL A 15 -33.24 -12.75 -38.37
C VAL A 15 -31.96 -13.57 -38.30
N ALA A 16 -31.35 -13.83 -39.47
CA ALA A 16 -30.00 -14.34 -39.53
C ALA A 16 -29.05 -13.22 -39.05
N CYS A 17 -28.66 -13.27 -37.76
CA CYS A 17 -27.47 -12.56 -37.32
C CYS A 17 -26.26 -13.23 -37.98
N SER A 18 -25.73 -12.62 -39.03
CA SER A 18 -24.41 -12.93 -39.58
C SER A 18 -23.31 -12.36 -38.65
N GLY A 19 -23.43 -12.61 -37.35
CA GLY A 19 -22.39 -12.27 -36.39
C GLY A 19 -21.36 -13.38 -36.39
N THR A 20 -20.13 -13.09 -36.79
CA THR A 20 -18.95 -13.93 -36.53
C THR A 20 -18.75 -13.99 -35.02
N GLY A 21 -19.42 -14.93 -34.37
CA GLY A 21 -19.30 -15.17 -32.94
C GLY A 21 -17.94 -15.75 -32.56
N PRO A 22 -17.61 -15.78 -31.26
CA PRO A 22 -16.41 -16.43 -30.77
C PRO A 22 -16.39 -17.91 -31.17
N VAL A 23 -15.20 -18.41 -31.51
CA VAL A 23 -14.93 -19.83 -31.78
C VAL A 23 -14.38 -20.51 -30.53
N ALA A 24 -14.56 -21.83 -30.42
CA ALA A 24 -13.99 -22.59 -29.31
C ALA A 24 -12.46 -22.69 -29.43
N ASP A 25 -11.78 -22.96 -28.32
CA ASP A 25 -10.33 -23.19 -28.33
C ASP A 25 -9.97 -24.38 -29.25
N GLY A 26 -9.02 -24.15 -30.15
CA GLY A 26 -8.63 -25.12 -31.17
C GLY A 26 -9.46 -25.09 -32.45
N GLU A 27 -10.52 -24.28 -32.52
CA GLU A 27 -11.35 -24.09 -33.71
C GLU A 27 -11.07 -22.73 -34.37
N GLY A 28 -10.94 -22.70 -35.70
CA GLY A 28 -10.63 -21.48 -36.45
C GLY A 28 -9.14 -21.18 -36.58
N SER A 29 -8.82 -19.94 -36.98
CA SER A 29 -7.45 -19.52 -37.27
C SER A 29 -6.67 -19.19 -36.00
N LYS A 30 -5.52 -19.85 -35.84
CA LYS A 30 -4.62 -19.66 -34.70
C LYS A 30 -3.84 -18.36 -34.83
N ILE A 31 -3.90 -17.51 -33.82
CA ILE A 31 -3.05 -16.33 -33.68
C ILE A 31 -2.14 -16.53 -32.48
N ILE A 32 -0.84 -16.38 -32.69
CA ILE A 32 0.19 -16.36 -31.65
C ILE A 32 0.88 -15.00 -31.63
N GLY A 33 1.55 -14.66 -30.55
CA GLY A 33 2.41 -13.48 -30.51
C GLY A 33 3.04 -13.27 -29.15
N THR A 34 3.89 -12.26 -29.06
CA THR A 34 4.50 -11.81 -27.81
C THR A 34 4.14 -10.34 -27.56
N ILE A 35 3.85 -10.01 -26.31
CA ILE A 35 3.71 -8.63 -25.84
C ILE A 35 4.99 -8.24 -25.13
N THR A 36 5.60 -7.14 -25.56
CA THR A 36 6.82 -6.58 -24.96
C THR A 36 6.65 -5.10 -24.66
N TYR A 37 7.47 -4.58 -23.78
CA TYR A 37 7.52 -3.16 -23.46
C TYR A 37 8.96 -2.71 -23.24
N ASP A 38 9.25 -1.42 -23.43
CA ASP A 38 10.54 -0.85 -23.06
C ASP A 38 10.64 -0.68 -21.54
N ARG A 39 11.60 -1.37 -20.92
CA ARG A 39 12.01 -1.15 -19.53
C ARG A 39 13.26 -0.28 -19.53
N VAL A 40 13.18 0.87 -18.87
CA VAL A 40 14.32 1.77 -18.68
C VAL A 40 14.97 1.42 -17.34
N PRO A 41 16.23 0.92 -17.31
CA PRO A 41 16.91 0.63 -16.06
C PRO A 41 17.35 1.92 -15.35
N VAL A 42 17.63 1.81 -14.05
CA VAL A 42 18.23 2.88 -13.25
C VAL A 42 19.74 2.67 -13.13
N GLU A 43 20.47 3.77 -13.25
CA GLU A 43 21.88 3.85 -12.87
C GLU A 43 22.00 4.64 -11.56
N VAL A 44 22.76 4.08 -10.62
CA VAL A 44 23.22 4.80 -9.43
C VAL A 44 24.68 5.16 -9.58
N ASP A 45 25.06 6.35 -9.15
CA ASP A 45 26.47 6.76 -9.14
C ASP A 45 27.07 6.84 -7.74
N ALA A 46 28.41 6.89 -7.68
CA ALA A 46 29.13 6.95 -6.41
C ALA A 46 28.88 8.23 -5.59
N THR A 47 28.13 9.20 -6.14
CA THR A 47 27.79 10.46 -5.46
C THR A 47 26.41 10.46 -4.82
N GLY A 48 25.68 9.34 -4.85
CA GLY A 48 24.40 9.20 -4.17
C GLY A 48 23.17 9.47 -5.05
N SER A 49 23.33 9.68 -6.36
CA SER A 49 22.21 9.95 -7.27
C SER A 49 21.76 8.69 -8.00
N ALA A 50 20.45 8.47 -8.06
CA ALA A 50 19.81 7.62 -9.05
C ALA A 50 19.49 8.42 -10.32
N ARG A 51 19.34 7.76 -11.47
CA ARG A 51 18.82 8.34 -12.72
C ARG A 51 18.33 7.25 -13.68
N LEU A 52 17.39 7.59 -14.56
CA LEU A 52 17.01 6.69 -15.65
C LEU A 52 18.12 6.60 -16.71
N ASN A 53 18.46 5.37 -17.10
CA ASN A 53 19.40 5.08 -18.15
C ASN A 53 18.68 4.68 -19.45
N TYR A 54 18.25 5.69 -20.20
CA TYR A 54 17.58 5.49 -21.48
C TYR A 54 18.43 4.76 -22.52
N ALA A 55 19.76 4.89 -22.48
CA ALA A 55 20.65 4.18 -23.39
C ALA A 55 20.69 2.66 -23.11
N GLY A 56 20.41 2.27 -21.86
CA GLY A 56 20.32 0.88 -21.41
C GLY A 56 18.92 0.27 -21.55
N THR A 57 17.97 0.96 -22.20
CA THR A 57 16.61 0.46 -22.40
C THR A 57 16.61 -0.94 -23.03
N TYR A 58 15.84 -1.85 -22.45
CA TYR A 58 15.71 -3.22 -22.94
C TYR A 58 14.24 -3.65 -23.02
N LYS A 59 13.96 -4.73 -23.74
CA LYS A 59 12.60 -5.26 -23.89
C LYS A 59 12.23 -6.15 -22.70
N GLY A 60 11.31 -5.68 -21.87
CA GLY A 60 10.59 -6.50 -20.89
C GLY A 60 9.46 -7.29 -21.53
N THR A 61 9.01 -8.36 -20.87
CA THR A 61 7.86 -9.17 -21.29
C THR A 61 6.59 -8.74 -20.57
N GLY A 62 5.49 -8.56 -21.29
CA GLY A 62 4.20 -8.24 -20.70
C GLY A 62 3.55 -9.50 -20.13
N LYS A 63 3.70 -9.77 -18.83
CA LYS A 63 3.27 -11.01 -18.17
C LYS A 63 1.81 -10.96 -17.70
N HIS A 64 1.08 -12.07 -17.85
CA HIS A 64 -0.31 -12.23 -17.38
C HIS A 64 -1.31 -11.18 -17.86
N LEU A 65 -1.00 -10.49 -18.95
CA LEU A 65 -1.81 -9.41 -19.50
C LEU A 65 -3.03 -9.95 -20.20
N LEU A 66 -4.18 -9.32 -19.99
CA LEU A 66 -5.39 -9.60 -20.74
C LEU A 66 -5.23 -9.19 -22.22
N ILE A 67 -5.38 -10.16 -23.11
CA ILE A 67 -5.34 -10.00 -24.55
C ILE A 67 -6.73 -10.23 -25.12
N LYS A 68 -7.18 -9.33 -26.00
CA LYS A 68 -8.42 -9.53 -26.76
C LYS A 68 -8.16 -9.42 -28.26
N ALA A 69 -8.78 -10.32 -29.02
CA ALA A 69 -8.99 -10.13 -30.44
C ALA A 69 -10.32 -9.40 -30.65
N LEU A 70 -10.27 -8.31 -31.41
CA LEU A 70 -11.40 -7.44 -31.70
C LEU A 70 -11.68 -7.44 -33.19
N ASP A 71 -12.95 -7.52 -33.58
CA ASP A 71 -13.36 -7.37 -34.98
C ASP A 71 -13.36 -5.90 -35.44
N GLU A 72 -13.78 -5.66 -36.68
CA GLU A 72 -13.89 -4.31 -37.28
C GLU A 72 -14.86 -3.37 -36.53
N ASN A 73 -15.80 -3.91 -35.75
CA ASN A 73 -16.77 -3.19 -34.94
C ASN A 73 -16.30 -3.06 -33.47
N ASN A 74 -15.05 -3.41 -33.17
CA ASN A 74 -14.47 -3.52 -31.82
C ASN A 74 -15.22 -4.50 -30.90
N GLN A 75 -15.93 -5.49 -31.45
CA GLN A 75 -16.51 -6.57 -30.67
C GLN A 75 -15.44 -7.61 -30.34
N VAL A 76 -15.49 -8.14 -29.11
CA VAL A 76 -14.57 -9.19 -28.67
C VAL A 76 -14.94 -10.50 -29.33
N VAL A 77 -14.02 -11.05 -30.12
CA VAL A 77 -14.20 -12.35 -30.79
C VAL A 77 -13.40 -13.47 -30.12
N ALA A 78 -12.36 -13.13 -29.37
CA ALA A 78 -11.61 -14.07 -28.52
C ALA A 78 -10.84 -13.29 -27.44
N GLN A 79 -10.50 -13.96 -26.34
CA GLN A 79 -9.60 -13.41 -25.32
C GLN A 79 -8.73 -14.50 -24.71
N THR A 80 -7.57 -14.09 -24.19
CA THR A 80 -6.61 -14.96 -23.50
C THR A 80 -5.73 -14.09 -22.58
N THR A 81 -4.75 -14.68 -21.93
CA THR A 81 -3.72 -13.97 -21.16
C THR A 81 -2.32 -14.34 -21.62
N THR A 82 -1.35 -13.46 -21.45
CA THR A 82 0.06 -13.81 -21.69
C THR A 82 0.64 -14.69 -20.58
N ASN A 83 1.63 -15.51 -20.93
CA ASN A 83 2.45 -16.26 -19.96
C ASN A 83 3.64 -15.40 -19.43
N ASP A 84 4.54 -16.01 -18.66
CA ASP A 84 5.73 -15.34 -18.08
C ASP A 84 6.73 -14.85 -19.14
N ALA A 85 6.71 -15.47 -20.32
CA ALA A 85 7.50 -15.05 -21.48
C ALA A 85 6.79 -13.97 -22.32
N GLY A 86 5.62 -13.48 -21.88
CA GLY A 86 4.81 -12.50 -22.59
C GLY A 86 4.11 -13.07 -23.84
N GLU A 87 4.09 -14.39 -24.01
CA GLU A 87 3.51 -15.05 -25.17
C GLU A 87 2.02 -15.30 -24.96
N TYR A 88 1.24 -15.20 -26.03
CA TYR A 88 -0.17 -15.55 -26.03
C TYR A 88 -0.51 -16.44 -27.22
N THR A 89 -1.61 -17.19 -27.08
CA THR A 89 -2.24 -17.96 -28.15
C THR A 89 -3.76 -17.80 -28.03
N LEU A 90 -4.42 -17.54 -29.15
CA LEU A 90 -5.88 -17.47 -29.24
C LEU A 90 -6.35 -17.99 -30.61
N TYR A 91 -7.61 -18.41 -30.67
CA TYR A 91 -8.25 -18.86 -31.90
C TYR A 91 -9.39 -17.91 -32.25
N VAL A 92 -9.49 -17.53 -33.53
CA VAL A 92 -10.50 -16.59 -34.03
C VAL A 92 -11.20 -17.18 -35.26
N PRO A 93 -12.41 -16.69 -35.61
CA PRO A 93 -13.04 -17.07 -36.86
C PRO A 93 -12.10 -16.88 -38.06
N GLU A 94 -12.07 -17.84 -38.98
CA GLU A 94 -11.25 -17.77 -40.19
C GLU A 94 -11.68 -16.61 -41.08
N ASN A 95 -10.76 -16.12 -41.91
CA ASN A 95 -10.99 -15.08 -42.91
C ASN A 95 -11.70 -13.82 -42.37
N THR A 96 -11.50 -13.53 -41.08
CA THR A 96 -12.15 -12.43 -40.37
C THR A 96 -11.11 -11.37 -40.05
N ASN A 97 -11.43 -10.11 -40.35
CA ASN A 97 -10.60 -8.99 -39.97
C ASN A 97 -10.63 -8.80 -38.46
N VAL A 98 -9.48 -9.02 -37.82
CA VAL A 98 -9.33 -8.83 -36.38
C VAL A 98 -8.08 -8.01 -36.07
N LYS A 99 -8.10 -7.27 -34.97
CA LYS A 99 -6.92 -6.65 -34.37
C LYS A 99 -6.67 -7.24 -33.00
N ILE A 100 -5.42 -7.31 -32.59
CA ILE A 100 -5.03 -7.74 -31.25
C ILE A 100 -4.85 -6.50 -30.39
N ARG A 101 -5.46 -6.51 -29.20
CA ARG A 101 -5.32 -5.46 -28.20
C ARG A 101 -4.85 -6.09 -26.89
N ALA A 102 -3.71 -5.61 -26.38
CA ALA A 102 -3.23 -5.91 -25.05
C ALA A 102 -3.66 -4.80 -24.09
N TYR A 103 -4.26 -5.18 -22.96
CA TYR A 103 -4.70 -4.25 -21.94
C TYR A 103 -3.64 -4.17 -20.84
N ALA A 104 -3.45 -2.99 -20.26
CA ALA A 104 -2.71 -2.81 -19.01
C ALA A 104 -3.55 -3.34 -17.83
N ARG A 105 -3.82 -4.66 -17.88
CA ARG A 105 -4.56 -5.41 -16.89
C ARG A 105 -3.96 -6.80 -16.76
N MET A 106 -3.42 -7.10 -15.59
CA MET A 106 -3.04 -8.47 -15.23
C MET A 106 -4.29 -9.21 -14.76
N PHE A 107 -4.58 -10.35 -15.37
CA PHE A 107 -5.80 -11.10 -15.07
C PHE A 107 -5.53 -12.60 -14.97
N LYS A 108 -6.05 -13.22 -13.92
CA LYS A 108 -6.18 -14.66 -13.78
C LYS A 108 -7.44 -14.93 -12.97
N GLU A 109 -8.41 -15.60 -13.58
CA GLU A 109 -9.69 -15.90 -12.97
C GLU A 109 -9.50 -16.51 -11.58
N ASP A 110 -10.25 -16.00 -10.60
CA ASP A 110 -10.22 -16.39 -9.18
C ASP A 110 -8.87 -16.24 -8.44
N VAL A 111 -7.84 -15.67 -9.08
CA VAL A 111 -6.53 -15.46 -8.46
C VAL A 111 -6.15 -13.99 -8.38
N TRP A 112 -6.23 -13.22 -9.47
CA TRP A 112 -5.90 -11.79 -9.44
C TRP A 112 -6.53 -10.98 -10.58
N ASP A 113 -6.82 -9.71 -10.29
CA ASP A 113 -7.31 -8.72 -11.25
C ASP A 113 -6.74 -7.33 -10.91
N LEU A 114 -5.72 -6.90 -11.64
CA LEU A 114 -5.05 -5.62 -11.44
C LEU A 114 -5.09 -4.82 -12.72
N SER A 115 -5.37 -3.52 -12.63
CA SER A 115 -5.47 -2.65 -13.82
C SER A 115 -4.79 -1.31 -13.59
N VAL A 116 -4.04 -0.85 -14.60
CA VAL A 116 -3.54 0.52 -14.65
C VAL A 116 -4.49 1.38 -15.48
N VAL A 117 -4.92 2.50 -14.93
CA VAL A 117 -5.90 3.40 -15.54
C VAL A 117 -5.46 4.86 -15.47
N ASP A 118 -5.91 5.63 -16.45
CA ASP A 118 -5.72 7.08 -16.50
C ASP A 118 -6.77 7.79 -15.63
N ASN A 119 -6.40 8.15 -14.41
CA ASN A 119 -7.27 8.91 -13.51
C ASN A 119 -7.63 10.30 -14.06
N THR A 120 -6.84 10.85 -14.98
CA THR A 120 -7.12 12.15 -15.63
C THR A 120 -8.02 12.03 -16.86
N ASN A 121 -8.33 10.80 -17.27
CA ASN A 121 -9.22 10.49 -18.37
C ASN A 121 -10.30 9.48 -17.96
N GLN A 122 -11.06 9.83 -16.91
CA GLN A 122 -12.22 9.05 -16.44
C GLN A 122 -11.89 7.58 -16.11
N LYS A 123 -10.67 7.32 -15.62
CA LYS A 123 -10.18 5.96 -15.33
C LYS A 123 -10.20 5.04 -16.56
N SER A 124 -9.91 5.60 -17.74
CA SER A 124 -9.75 4.81 -18.96
C SER A 124 -8.55 3.87 -18.84
N MET A 125 -8.73 2.61 -19.21
CA MET A 125 -7.67 1.61 -19.17
C MET A 125 -6.69 1.79 -20.33
N TYR A 126 -5.39 1.72 -20.03
CA TYR A 126 -4.36 1.77 -21.07
C TYR A 126 -4.34 0.49 -21.91
N VAL A 127 -4.09 0.64 -23.20
CA VAL A 127 -4.02 -0.46 -24.16
C VAL A 127 -2.97 -0.18 -25.22
N ILE A 128 -2.37 -1.23 -25.77
CA ILE A 128 -1.68 -1.18 -27.06
C ILE A 128 -2.41 -2.09 -28.03
N GLU A 129 -2.51 -1.70 -29.30
CA GLU A 129 -3.18 -2.50 -30.32
C GLU A 129 -2.45 -2.53 -31.65
N GLY A 130 -2.57 -3.67 -32.33
CA GLY A 130 -2.08 -3.83 -33.69
C GLY A 130 -3.09 -3.32 -34.72
N ALA A 131 -2.67 -3.31 -35.98
CA ALA A 131 -3.57 -3.02 -37.09
C ALA A 131 -4.58 -4.16 -37.32
N LEU A 132 -5.69 -3.81 -37.96
CA LEU A 132 -6.71 -4.77 -38.38
C LEU A 132 -6.16 -5.62 -39.53
N HIS A 133 -6.15 -6.93 -39.35
CA HIS A 133 -5.67 -7.89 -40.35
C HIS A 133 -6.57 -9.11 -40.39
N THR A 134 -6.81 -9.63 -41.59
CA THR A 134 -7.51 -10.91 -41.77
C THR A 134 -6.80 -12.02 -40.99
N SER A 135 -7.58 -12.84 -40.27
CA SER A 135 -7.10 -14.05 -39.61
C SER A 135 -6.67 -15.13 -40.59
N GLY A 136 -7.08 -15.03 -41.86
CA GLY A 136 -6.83 -16.05 -42.89
C GLY A 136 -7.37 -17.42 -42.49
N ASP A 137 -6.81 -18.47 -43.07
CA ASP A 137 -7.09 -19.89 -42.82
C ASP A 137 -5.87 -20.65 -42.26
N THR A 138 -4.79 -19.93 -41.93
CA THR A 138 -3.53 -20.47 -41.42
C THR A 138 -3.05 -19.69 -40.20
N ALA A 139 -2.16 -20.29 -39.42
CA ALA A 139 -1.63 -19.65 -38.22
C ALA A 139 -0.84 -18.38 -38.54
N SER A 140 -1.04 -17.31 -37.76
CA SER A 140 -0.32 -16.05 -37.91
C SER A 140 0.32 -15.58 -36.60
N ARG A 141 1.43 -14.82 -36.73
CA ARG A 141 2.12 -14.18 -35.60
C ARG A 141 1.80 -12.69 -35.56
N ARG A 142 1.40 -12.16 -34.40
CA ARG A 142 1.03 -10.76 -34.19
C ARG A 142 1.64 -10.23 -32.89
N ASP A 143 2.87 -9.74 -32.98
CA ASP A 143 3.58 -9.19 -31.82
C ASP A 143 3.20 -7.73 -31.60
N LEU A 144 3.18 -7.31 -30.34
CA LEU A 144 3.00 -5.91 -29.96
C LEU A 144 4.15 -5.46 -29.06
N HIS A 145 4.52 -4.19 -29.21
CA HIS A 145 5.58 -3.58 -28.45
C HIS A 145 5.15 -2.18 -27.99
N ALA A 146 5.22 -1.93 -26.68
CA ALA A 146 5.00 -0.63 -26.08
C ALA A 146 6.34 0.11 -25.91
N ALA A 147 6.49 1.27 -26.54
CA ALA A 147 7.72 2.06 -26.45
C ALA A 147 7.73 2.95 -25.20
N SER A 148 8.92 3.33 -24.72
CA SER A 148 9.07 4.20 -23.53
C SER A 148 8.57 5.63 -23.75
N GLY A 149 8.44 6.06 -25.00
CA GLY A 149 8.13 7.44 -25.36
C GLY A 149 9.35 8.36 -25.44
N TRP A 150 10.55 7.86 -25.05
CA TRP A 150 11.80 8.59 -25.10
C TRP A 150 12.44 8.53 -26.49
N ASP A 151 12.76 9.68 -27.08
CA ASP A 151 13.34 9.77 -28.43
C ASP A 151 14.84 10.09 -28.46
N GLY A 152 15.48 10.15 -27.29
CA GLY A 152 16.87 10.58 -27.11
C GLY A 152 17.03 12.00 -26.56
N TYR A 153 16.00 12.85 -26.69
CA TYR A 153 15.99 14.23 -26.20
C TYR A 153 15.01 14.46 -25.06
N GLY A 154 13.88 13.78 -25.10
CA GLY A 154 12.80 13.90 -24.12
C GLY A 154 11.68 12.90 -24.37
N TYR A 155 10.65 12.94 -23.51
CA TYR A 155 9.39 12.24 -23.74
C TYR A 155 8.52 12.96 -24.78
N ASN A 156 8.88 12.84 -26.07
CA ASN A 156 8.14 13.43 -27.20
C ASN A 156 7.18 12.45 -27.89
N GLN A 157 7.20 11.18 -27.50
CA GLN A 157 6.29 10.15 -27.97
C GLN A 157 5.41 9.64 -26.81
N PRO A 158 4.27 8.99 -27.11
CA PRO A 158 3.46 8.34 -26.08
C PRO A 158 4.30 7.39 -25.21
N ARG A 159 4.11 7.46 -23.90
CA ARG A 159 4.80 6.63 -22.89
C ARG A 159 4.07 5.30 -22.70
N ASP A 160 3.83 4.59 -23.80
CA ASP A 160 2.97 3.41 -23.84
C ASP A 160 3.50 2.26 -22.96
N ALA A 161 4.80 2.21 -22.70
CA ALA A 161 5.43 1.19 -21.86
C ALA A 161 5.12 1.32 -20.36
N ALA A 162 4.86 2.55 -19.88
CA ALA A 162 4.75 2.84 -18.45
C ALA A 162 3.69 1.99 -17.72
N PRO A 163 2.44 1.85 -18.21
CA PRO A 163 1.45 0.97 -17.57
C PRO A 163 1.89 -0.50 -17.47
N PHE A 164 2.66 -1.00 -18.43
CA PHE A 164 3.13 -2.39 -18.42
C PHE A 164 4.36 -2.58 -17.51
N ALA A 165 5.24 -1.57 -17.43
CA ALA A 165 6.36 -1.56 -16.49
C ALA A 165 5.89 -1.55 -15.03
N ILE A 166 4.86 -0.75 -14.71
CA ILE A 166 4.22 -0.72 -13.38
C ILE A 166 3.65 -2.08 -13.01
N LEU A 167 2.90 -2.72 -13.91
CA LEU A 167 2.35 -4.06 -13.68
C LEU A 167 3.44 -5.12 -13.49
N ASP A 168 4.54 -5.04 -14.24
CA ASP A 168 5.64 -6.00 -14.09
C ASP A 168 6.36 -5.85 -12.74
N SER A 169 6.52 -4.62 -12.24
CA SER A 169 7.05 -4.37 -10.88
C SER A 169 6.15 -4.99 -9.80
N ILE A 170 4.82 -4.83 -9.93
CA ILE A 170 3.85 -5.46 -9.03
C ILE A 170 3.87 -7.00 -9.17
N ASN A 171 4.01 -7.51 -10.39
CA ASN A 171 4.11 -8.95 -10.63
C ASN A 171 5.30 -9.55 -9.87
N THR A 172 6.45 -8.89 -9.84
CA THR A 172 7.64 -9.35 -9.11
C THR A 172 7.33 -9.67 -7.64
N ILE A 173 6.69 -8.76 -6.91
CA ILE A 173 6.34 -9.01 -5.52
C ILE A 173 5.18 -10.02 -5.36
N MET A 174 4.20 -10.01 -6.27
CA MET A 174 3.12 -11.01 -6.26
C MET A 174 3.66 -12.44 -6.40
N GLN A 175 4.70 -12.65 -7.24
CA GLN A 175 5.32 -13.97 -7.38
C GLN A 175 6.02 -14.43 -6.09
N LYS A 176 6.70 -13.53 -5.35
CA LYS A 176 7.26 -13.86 -4.02
C LYS A 176 6.16 -14.30 -3.05
N VAL A 177 5.02 -13.62 -3.06
CA VAL A 177 3.84 -13.97 -2.25
C VAL A 177 3.24 -15.32 -2.65
N LEU A 178 3.09 -15.60 -3.95
CA LEU A 178 2.61 -16.89 -4.44
C LEU A 178 3.55 -18.06 -4.10
N ILE A 179 4.86 -17.83 -4.04
CA ILE A 179 5.82 -18.84 -3.58
C ILE A 179 5.61 -19.13 -2.08
N ALA A 180 5.37 -18.11 -1.26
CA ALA A 180 5.12 -18.28 0.18
C ALA A 180 3.74 -18.94 0.46
N SER A 181 2.72 -18.57 -0.34
CA SER A 181 1.33 -18.99 -0.22
C SER A 181 0.70 -19.24 -1.61
N PRO A 182 0.81 -20.46 -2.16
CA PRO A 182 0.33 -20.77 -3.51
C PRO A 182 -1.18 -20.63 -3.74
N ASP A 183 -1.97 -20.75 -2.67
CA ASP A 183 -3.44 -20.69 -2.70
C ASP A 183 -3.97 -19.28 -2.39
N ILE A 184 -3.11 -18.26 -2.33
CA ILE A 184 -3.54 -16.88 -2.07
C ILE A 184 -4.30 -16.31 -3.27
N THR A 185 -5.40 -15.63 -2.99
CA THR A 185 -6.14 -14.83 -3.99
C THR A 185 -5.92 -13.36 -3.68
N PHE A 186 -5.53 -12.59 -4.69
CA PHE A 186 -5.34 -11.16 -4.57
C PHE A 186 -6.65 -10.40 -4.79
N PRO A 187 -7.03 -9.49 -3.87
CA PRO A 187 -8.11 -8.55 -4.13
C PRO A 187 -7.83 -7.71 -5.36
N GLN A 188 -8.91 -7.21 -5.98
CA GLN A 188 -8.78 -6.30 -7.10
C GLN A 188 -7.97 -5.06 -6.69
N LEU A 189 -7.05 -4.65 -7.56
CA LEU A 189 -6.24 -3.45 -7.37
C LEU A 189 -6.31 -2.55 -8.59
N LEU A 190 -6.67 -1.28 -8.35
CA LEU A 190 -6.64 -0.24 -9.35
C LEU A 190 -5.42 0.64 -9.12
N ILE A 191 -4.61 0.81 -10.16
CA ILE A 191 -3.42 1.66 -10.15
C ILE A 191 -3.71 2.87 -11.05
N ASN A 192 -3.72 4.05 -10.44
CA ASN A 192 -3.96 5.31 -11.13
C ASN A 192 -2.61 5.89 -11.55
N TRP A 193 -2.34 5.90 -12.85
CA TRP A 193 -1.14 6.49 -13.41
C TRP A 193 -1.53 7.34 -14.62
N SER A 194 -0.86 8.47 -14.79
CA SER A 194 -0.99 9.33 -15.96
C SER A 194 0.24 10.20 -16.10
N VAL A 195 0.56 10.61 -17.33
CA VAL A 195 1.58 11.65 -17.58
C VAL A 195 1.23 13.00 -16.94
N ASN A 196 -0.03 13.18 -16.53
CA ASN A 196 -0.51 14.36 -15.81
C ASN A 196 -0.45 14.19 -14.28
N ASN A 197 -0.04 13.03 -13.76
CA ASN A 197 0.12 12.84 -12.32
C ASN A 197 1.38 13.57 -11.86
N VAL A 198 1.17 14.73 -11.22
CA VAL A 198 2.21 15.66 -10.79
C VAL A 198 2.42 15.64 -9.29
N SER A 199 3.64 16.02 -8.86
CA SER A 199 4.07 16.09 -7.45
C SER A 199 3.51 17.34 -6.74
N VAL A 200 2.22 17.62 -6.98
CA VAL A 200 1.45 18.69 -6.35
C VAL A 200 0.16 18.10 -5.81
N GLY A 201 -0.15 18.35 -4.54
CA GLY A 201 -1.35 17.84 -3.91
C GLY A 201 -2.62 18.62 -4.27
N GLY A 202 -3.69 17.91 -4.62
CA GLY A 202 -4.97 18.53 -4.93
C GLY A 202 -6.01 17.54 -5.46
N ASP A 203 -6.64 17.90 -6.57
CA ASP A 203 -7.65 17.06 -7.24
C ASP A 203 -6.97 15.94 -8.04
N THR A 204 -7.15 14.70 -7.58
CA THR A 204 -6.55 13.53 -8.22
C THR A 204 -7.15 13.24 -9.59
N SER A 205 -8.34 13.74 -9.94
CA SER A 205 -8.88 13.66 -11.30
C SER A 205 -8.19 14.61 -12.28
N LEU A 206 -7.43 15.58 -11.78
CA LEU A 206 -6.56 16.46 -12.57
C LEU A 206 -5.08 16.03 -12.51
N GLY A 207 -4.79 14.91 -11.84
CA GLY A 207 -3.43 14.40 -11.64
C GLY A 207 -2.66 15.06 -10.51
N GLN A 208 -3.30 15.86 -9.66
CA GLN A 208 -2.64 16.50 -8.52
C GLN A 208 -2.55 15.52 -7.33
N ILE A 209 -1.69 14.51 -7.45
CA ILE A 209 -1.59 13.43 -6.46
C ILE A 209 -0.58 13.75 -5.34
N GLY A 210 0.45 14.55 -5.64
CA GLY A 210 1.44 15.04 -4.69
C GLY A 210 2.60 14.09 -4.38
N THR A 211 2.36 12.78 -4.39
CA THR A 211 3.39 11.73 -4.31
C THR A 211 2.78 10.43 -4.81
N SER A 212 3.61 9.48 -5.25
CA SER A 212 3.16 8.10 -5.35
C SER A 212 2.72 7.61 -3.97
N SER A 213 1.59 6.90 -3.93
CA SER A 213 0.97 6.45 -2.67
C SER A 213 -0.06 5.35 -2.87
N TYR A 214 -0.20 4.48 -1.89
CA TYR A 214 -1.39 3.68 -1.65
C TYR A 214 -2.34 4.38 -0.65
N THR A 215 -3.65 4.34 -0.93
CA THR A 215 -4.67 4.89 -0.03
C THR A 215 -5.71 3.85 0.32
N SER A 216 -5.81 3.49 1.61
CA SER A 216 -6.83 2.53 2.10
C SER A 216 -8.27 3.05 1.98
N ASP A 217 -8.47 4.37 1.98
CA ASP A 217 -9.79 5.03 1.85
C ASP A 217 -10.53 4.61 0.57
N ASP A 218 -9.80 4.50 -0.55
CA ASP A 218 -10.35 4.07 -1.84
C ASP A 218 -9.78 2.74 -2.33
N GLY A 219 -8.79 2.19 -1.63
CA GLY A 219 -8.12 0.93 -1.94
C GLY A 219 -7.24 0.97 -3.18
N ASN A 220 -6.83 2.15 -3.64
CA ASN A 220 -6.09 2.32 -4.90
C ASN A 220 -4.63 2.69 -4.67
N MET A 221 -3.82 2.42 -5.69
CA MET A 221 -2.48 3.01 -5.82
C MET A 221 -2.53 4.23 -6.75
N TRP A 222 -1.67 5.20 -6.49
CA TRP A 222 -1.47 6.42 -7.27
C TRP A 222 0.02 6.51 -7.59
N ILE A 223 0.36 6.64 -8.86
CA ILE A 223 1.75 6.64 -9.33
C ILE A 223 2.02 7.93 -10.11
N LEU A 224 3.13 8.60 -9.81
CA LEU A 224 3.55 9.82 -10.50
C LEU A 224 3.97 9.55 -11.95
N GLY A 225 3.76 10.55 -12.79
CA GLY A 225 4.20 10.59 -14.18
C GLY A 225 4.79 11.95 -14.56
N ASP A 226 5.27 12.72 -13.57
CA ASP A 226 5.66 14.12 -13.65
C ASP A 226 7.04 14.31 -14.33
N ALA A 227 7.07 14.16 -15.65
CA ALA A 227 8.31 14.20 -16.40
C ALA A 227 9.13 15.49 -16.12
N ASN A 228 10.43 15.33 -15.88
CA ASN A 228 11.38 16.38 -15.48
C ASN A 228 11.26 16.86 -14.03
N SER A 229 10.34 16.30 -13.25
CA SER A 229 10.21 16.56 -11.82
C SER A 229 10.35 15.25 -11.04
N ASP A 230 9.45 14.30 -11.22
CA ASP A 230 9.31 13.10 -10.39
C ASP A 230 8.46 12.05 -11.12
N THR A 231 9.08 10.97 -11.58
CA THR A 231 8.42 9.97 -12.44
C THR A 231 8.72 8.57 -11.94
N ASP A 232 7.69 7.85 -11.55
CA ASP A 232 7.85 6.59 -10.85
C ASP A 232 7.56 5.35 -11.71
N GLU A 233 7.18 5.50 -12.97
CA GLU A 233 6.75 4.35 -13.80
C GLU A 233 7.83 3.28 -14.00
N TYR A 234 9.10 3.65 -13.82
CA TYR A 234 10.25 2.76 -13.89
C TYR A 234 10.94 2.56 -12.54
N ASP A 235 10.45 3.21 -11.48
CA ASP A 235 10.99 3.12 -10.13
C ASP A 235 10.30 1.96 -9.41
N ASP A 236 10.78 0.75 -9.69
CA ASP A 236 10.19 -0.47 -9.15
C ASP A 236 10.20 -0.53 -7.63
N HIS A 237 11.22 0.04 -7.00
CA HIS A 237 11.25 0.14 -5.55
C HIS A 237 10.11 1.00 -4.99
N ILE A 238 9.80 2.14 -5.61
CA ILE A 238 8.64 2.98 -5.24
C ILE A 238 7.33 2.23 -5.48
N ILE A 239 7.16 1.62 -6.67
CA ILE A 239 5.93 0.90 -7.00
C ILE A 239 5.68 -0.27 -6.03
N ILE A 240 6.73 -1.03 -5.68
CA ILE A 240 6.61 -2.16 -4.76
C ILE A 240 6.41 -1.69 -3.32
N HIS A 241 7.02 -0.57 -2.91
CA HIS A 241 6.75 0.07 -1.62
C HIS A 241 5.26 0.35 -1.45
N GLU A 242 4.64 1.01 -2.43
CA GLU A 242 3.21 1.31 -2.38
C GLU A 242 2.34 0.06 -2.44
N TRP A 243 2.77 -0.97 -3.20
CA TRP A 243 2.09 -2.26 -3.18
C TRP A 243 2.20 -2.96 -1.81
N ALA A 244 3.28 -2.74 -1.06
CA ALA A 244 3.43 -3.30 0.29
C ALA A 244 2.40 -2.71 1.26
N HIS A 245 2.04 -1.44 1.13
CA HIS A 245 0.92 -0.86 1.88
C HIS A 245 -0.44 -1.43 1.48
N PHE A 246 -0.66 -1.70 0.18
CA PHE A 246 -1.82 -2.49 -0.25
C PHE A 246 -1.82 -3.87 0.41
N PHE A 247 -0.67 -4.51 0.52
CA PHE A 247 -0.54 -5.80 1.20
C PHE A 247 -0.90 -5.69 2.70
N GLU A 248 -0.41 -4.65 3.39
CA GLU A 248 -0.74 -4.41 4.79
C GLU A 248 -2.26 -4.25 4.99
N ASP A 249 -2.92 -3.46 4.15
CA ASP A 249 -4.37 -3.22 4.24
C ASP A 249 -5.21 -4.48 3.95
N LYS A 250 -4.81 -5.28 2.94
CA LYS A 250 -5.65 -6.39 2.46
C LYS A 250 -5.39 -7.74 3.11
N PHE A 251 -4.15 -8.03 3.50
CA PHE A 251 -3.78 -9.36 3.99
C PHE A 251 -3.31 -9.35 5.45
N SER A 252 -2.75 -8.23 5.89
CA SER A 252 -2.25 -8.03 7.25
C SER A 252 -3.14 -7.01 7.98
N ARG A 253 -2.52 -6.01 8.60
CA ARG A 253 -3.10 -4.83 9.20
C ARG A 253 -2.09 -3.69 9.07
N SER A 254 -2.58 -2.47 8.85
CA SER A 254 -1.80 -1.24 9.03
C SER A 254 -2.56 -0.31 9.97
N ASP A 255 -1.90 0.14 11.04
CA ASP A 255 -2.43 1.23 11.89
C ASP A 255 -1.75 2.57 11.60
N SER A 256 -0.94 2.64 10.51
CA SER A 256 -0.23 3.85 10.13
C SER A 256 -1.21 5.00 9.93
N ILE A 257 -0.87 6.15 10.50
CA ILE A 257 -1.58 7.43 10.30
C ILE A 257 -1.02 8.22 9.11
N GLY A 258 -0.03 7.66 8.42
CA GLY A 258 0.70 8.29 7.31
C GLY A 258 1.30 9.65 7.68
N GLY A 259 1.50 10.49 6.66
CA GLY A 259 2.02 11.86 6.79
C GLY A 259 3.47 11.99 6.33
N GLY A 260 3.95 13.24 6.21
CA GLY A 260 5.30 13.50 5.72
C GLY A 260 6.38 12.88 6.61
N HIS A 261 7.39 12.28 6.00
CA HIS A 261 8.49 11.61 6.69
C HIS A 261 9.75 11.60 5.81
N SER A 262 10.85 11.19 6.42
CA SER A 262 12.16 10.98 5.81
C SER A 262 12.94 9.96 6.63
N SER A 263 13.97 9.36 6.02
CA SER A 263 14.73 8.25 6.60
C SER A 263 15.37 8.53 7.96
N GLY A 264 15.67 9.80 8.26
CA GLY A 264 16.26 10.23 9.54
C GLY A 264 15.27 10.66 10.62
N ASP A 265 13.96 10.61 10.35
CA ASP A 265 12.96 11.07 11.31
C ASP A 265 12.77 10.08 12.48
N ALA A 266 12.46 10.64 13.66
CA ALA A 266 11.89 9.86 14.75
C ALA A 266 10.36 9.89 14.66
N LEU A 267 9.77 8.77 14.26
CA LEU A 267 8.37 8.65 13.86
C LEU A 267 7.47 8.03 14.96
N ASP A 268 6.16 8.23 14.81
CA ASP A 268 5.15 7.37 15.42
C ASP A 268 5.43 5.90 15.02
N ILE A 269 5.34 4.97 15.98
CA ILE A 269 5.75 3.57 15.78
C ILE A 269 5.01 2.86 14.64
N ARG A 270 3.78 3.30 14.36
CA ARG A 270 2.92 2.73 13.31
C ARG A 270 3.41 3.17 11.94
N VAL A 271 3.85 4.43 11.84
CA VAL A 271 4.44 5.01 10.63
C VAL A 271 5.82 4.43 10.41
N ALA A 272 6.71 4.45 11.41
CA ALA A 272 8.04 3.85 11.31
C ALA A 272 7.98 2.42 10.77
N PHE A 273 7.03 1.62 11.27
CA PHE A 273 6.86 0.24 10.83
C PHE A 273 6.32 0.11 9.42
N GLY A 274 5.24 0.81 9.07
CA GLY A 274 4.67 0.73 7.73
C GLY A 274 5.66 1.17 6.65
N GLU A 275 6.31 2.32 6.84
CA GLU A 275 7.25 2.87 5.84
C GLU A 275 8.52 2.00 5.74
N GLY A 276 9.06 1.54 6.87
CA GLY A 276 10.19 0.61 6.89
C GLY A 276 9.85 -0.75 6.26
N PHE A 277 8.63 -1.24 6.44
CA PHE A 277 8.13 -2.45 5.79
C PHE A 277 8.02 -2.25 4.27
N GLY A 278 7.48 -1.12 3.80
CA GLY A 278 7.43 -0.78 2.39
C GLY A 278 8.80 -0.78 1.72
N ASN A 279 9.78 -0.11 2.35
CA ASN A 279 11.16 -0.09 1.88
C ASN A 279 11.76 -1.49 1.83
N ALA A 280 11.68 -2.28 2.91
CA ALA A 280 12.23 -3.63 2.93
C ALA A 280 11.58 -4.54 1.89
N MET A 281 10.26 -4.50 1.76
CA MET A 281 9.52 -5.33 0.81
C MET A 281 9.94 -5.08 -0.63
N SER A 282 10.26 -3.83 -0.97
CA SER A 282 10.81 -3.51 -2.29
C SER A 282 12.12 -4.25 -2.59
N ALA A 283 13.06 -4.27 -1.64
CA ALA A 283 14.33 -4.97 -1.80
C ALA A 283 14.21 -6.50 -1.71
N ILE A 284 13.35 -7.00 -0.83
CA ILE A 284 13.04 -8.44 -0.72
C ILE A 284 12.42 -8.94 -2.04
N ALA A 285 11.55 -8.15 -2.66
CA ALA A 285 10.88 -8.51 -3.90
C ALA A 285 11.87 -8.61 -5.08
N THR A 286 12.74 -7.62 -5.20
CA THR A 286 13.67 -7.47 -6.32
C THR A 286 14.99 -8.23 -6.11
N ASP A 287 15.23 -8.79 -4.92
CA ASP A 287 16.53 -9.33 -4.50
C ASP A 287 17.66 -8.31 -4.70
N ASN A 288 17.35 -7.03 -4.49
CA ASN A 288 18.24 -5.90 -4.70
C ASN A 288 18.11 -4.91 -3.53
N PRO A 289 19.15 -4.67 -2.72
CA PRO A 289 19.05 -3.76 -1.59
C PRO A 289 19.10 -2.27 -1.98
N ILE A 290 19.31 -1.95 -3.26
CA ILE A 290 19.40 -0.56 -3.73
C ILE A 290 18.00 -0.02 -3.98
N TYR A 291 17.45 0.70 -3.00
CA TYR A 291 16.24 1.49 -3.12
C TYR A 291 16.53 2.81 -3.81
N PHE A 292 15.69 3.25 -4.74
CA PHE A 292 15.90 4.48 -5.49
C PHE A 292 14.59 5.12 -5.94
N ASP A 293 14.72 6.40 -6.27
CA ASP A 293 13.67 7.28 -6.80
C ASP A 293 14.34 8.27 -7.76
N THR A 294 13.85 8.30 -9.00
CA THR A 294 14.38 9.11 -10.09
C THR A 294 13.57 10.37 -10.31
N SER A 295 14.29 11.48 -10.48
CA SER A 295 13.68 12.81 -10.52
C SER A 295 14.47 13.80 -11.36
N GLY A 296 13.93 15.02 -11.45
CA GLY A 296 14.56 16.15 -12.10
C GLY A 296 14.59 16.06 -13.63
N TYR A 297 15.22 17.06 -14.25
CA TYR A 297 15.23 17.23 -15.70
C TYR A 297 15.75 15.98 -16.41
N ASN A 298 15.01 15.51 -17.43
CA ASN A 298 15.29 14.26 -18.14
C ASN A 298 15.47 13.02 -17.24
N GLN A 299 14.91 13.04 -16.02
CA GLN A 299 15.09 11.99 -15.01
C GLN A 299 16.57 11.68 -14.74
N SER A 300 17.42 12.70 -14.90
CA SER A 300 18.88 12.55 -14.81
C SER A 300 19.41 12.76 -13.39
N SER A 301 18.53 12.85 -12.40
CA SER A 301 18.85 12.99 -10.98
C SER A 301 17.92 12.12 -10.15
N GLY A 302 18.07 12.16 -8.83
CA GLY A 302 17.34 11.30 -7.92
C GLY A 302 18.14 11.08 -6.66
N TRP A 303 17.72 10.10 -5.88
CA TRP A 303 18.47 9.62 -4.74
C TRP A 303 18.36 8.11 -4.68
N TYR A 304 19.30 7.49 -3.97
CA TYR A 304 19.20 6.08 -3.64
C TYR A 304 19.73 5.85 -2.24
N MET A 305 19.34 4.73 -1.66
CA MET A 305 19.93 4.18 -0.45
C MET A 305 20.16 2.69 -0.61
N ASN A 306 21.15 2.18 0.12
CA ASN A 306 21.35 0.74 0.24
C ASN A 306 20.71 0.28 1.55
N ILE A 307 19.62 -0.48 1.47
CA ILE A 307 18.84 -0.95 2.63
C ILE A 307 19.69 -1.80 3.58
N GLU A 308 20.64 -2.57 3.04
CA GLU A 308 21.54 -3.44 3.79
C GLU A 308 22.58 -2.63 4.60
N SER A 309 23.26 -1.69 3.93
CA SER A 309 24.51 -1.11 4.46
C SER A 309 24.42 0.36 4.85
N ALA A 310 23.35 1.07 4.49
CA ALA A 310 23.20 2.47 4.87
C ALA A 310 23.07 2.57 6.41
N PRO A 311 23.82 3.46 7.07
CA PRO A 311 23.64 3.69 8.49
C PRO A 311 22.27 4.35 8.71
N ALA A 312 21.46 3.79 9.60
CA ALA A 312 20.21 4.43 10.01
C ALA A 312 20.54 5.74 10.75
N GLU A 313 20.00 6.85 10.25
CA GLU A 313 19.98 8.11 10.98
C GLU A 313 18.98 7.98 12.14
N ASN A 314 19.46 8.14 13.39
CA ASN A 314 18.69 7.91 14.62
C ASN A 314 18.15 6.47 14.78
N PRO A 315 19.04 5.46 14.92
CA PRO A 315 18.63 4.06 15.00
C PRO A 315 17.72 3.79 16.21
N GLY A 316 16.69 2.96 15.97
CA GLY A 316 15.77 2.55 17.02
C GLY A 316 14.39 2.15 16.50
N TRP A 317 13.51 1.81 17.45
CA TRP A 317 12.15 1.33 17.21
C TRP A 317 11.18 2.36 16.60
N PHE A 318 11.65 3.60 16.44
CA PHE A 318 10.93 4.74 15.88
C PHE A 318 11.49 5.19 14.53
N SER A 319 12.50 4.49 14.00
CA SER A 319 13.17 4.82 12.74
C SER A 319 12.73 3.83 11.65
N GLU A 320 12.22 4.37 10.54
CA GLU A 320 11.92 3.56 9.34
C GLU A 320 13.19 2.91 8.77
N ALA A 321 14.33 3.60 8.83
CA ALA A 321 15.62 3.10 8.38
C ALA A 321 16.12 1.92 9.20
N SER A 322 15.87 1.90 10.52
CA SER A 322 16.15 0.71 11.33
C SER A 322 15.23 -0.46 10.99
N ILE A 323 13.94 -0.19 10.78
CA ILE A 323 12.96 -1.25 10.51
C ILE A 323 13.21 -1.90 9.14
N GLN A 324 13.49 -1.12 8.11
CA GLN A 324 13.79 -1.68 6.79
C GLN A 324 15.03 -2.58 6.82
N ARG A 325 16.09 -2.20 7.55
CA ARG A 325 17.32 -2.99 7.66
C ARG A 325 17.05 -4.29 8.41
N ILE A 326 16.39 -4.23 9.58
CA ILE A 326 15.99 -5.43 10.33
C ILE A 326 15.23 -6.41 9.44
N LEU A 327 14.25 -5.93 8.67
CA LEU A 327 13.43 -6.80 7.83
C LEU A 327 14.21 -7.43 6.68
N TYR A 328 15.18 -6.70 6.11
CA TYR A 328 16.01 -7.18 5.03
C TYR A 328 17.08 -8.17 5.55
N ASP A 329 17.77 -7.89 6.67
CA ASP A 329 18.69 -8.83 7.35
C ASP A 329 17.98 -10.12 7.78
N LEU A 330 16.70 -10.03 8.21
CA LEU A 330 15.93 -11.23 8.52
C LEU A 330 15.67 -12.11 7.29
N TYR A 331 15.60 -11.49 6.11
CA TYR A 331 15.24 -12.12 4.85
C TYR A 331 16.44 -12.76 4.15
N ASP A 332 17.51 -12.00 3.97
CA ASP A 332 18.54 -12.31 2.99
C ASP A 332 19.49 -13.41 3.48
N SER A 333 20.54 -13.71 2.72
CA SER A 333 21.46 -14.82 3.03
C SER A 333 22.92 -14.40 3.12
N ASN A 334 23.21 -13.10 2.96
CA ASN A 334 24.56 -12.58 3.03
C ASN A 334 24.87 -12.14 4.45
N ASN A 335 25.14 -13.11 5.32
CA ASN A 335 25.44 -12.85 6.73
C ASN A 335 26.61 -11.86 6.92
N GLU A 336 26.30 -10.64 7.36
CA GLU A 336 27.27 -9.59 7.64
C GLU A 336 27.18 -9.08 9.10
N GLY A 337 28.25 -9.30 9.88
CA GLY A 337 28.33 -8.80 11.26
C GLY A 337 27.29 -9.44 12.20
N SER A 338 26.29 -8.64 12.62
CA SER A 338 25.21 -9.10 13.51
C SER A 338 24.06 -9.77 12.75
N ASP A 339 24.08 -9.71 11.42
CA ASP A 339 23.20 -10.48 10.57
C ASP A 339 23.69 -11.93 10.49
N GLN A 340 22.95 -12.82 11.15
CA GLN A 340 23.20 -14.25 11.20
C GLN A 340 21.94 -15.06 10.87
N ALA A 341 20.81 -14.39 10.58
CA ALA A 341 19.58 -15.05 10.22
C ALA A 341 19.48 -15.13 8.70
N SER A 342 18.75 -16.12 8.20
CA SER A 342 18.42 -16.20 6.77
C SER A 342 17.06 -16.87 6.65
N LEU A 343 16.04 -16.22 7.20
CA LEU A 343 14.72 -16.82 7.33
C LEU A 343 14.04 -16.96 5.96
N GLY A 344 14.45 -16.16 4.99
CA GLY A 344 13.76 -16.01 3.72
C GLY A 344 12.39 -15.35 3.91
N PHE A 345 11.64 -15.27 2.81
CA PHE A 345 10.41 -14.47 2.79
C PHE A 345 9.24 -15.11 3.57
N LYS A 346 9.14 -16.44 3.58
CA LYS A 346 7.95 -17.15 4.11
C LYS A 346 7.70 -16.90 5.61
N PRO A 347 8.71 -16.92 6.50
CA PRO A 347 8.51 -16.58 7.91
C PRO A 347 8.02 -15.14 8.13
N ILE A 348 8.55 -14.16 7.38
CA ILE A 348 8.11 -12.76 7.43
C ILE A 348 6.64 -12.66 6.98
N PHE A 349 6.30 -13.26 5.84
CA PHE A 349 4.94 -13.30 5.33
C PHE A 349 3.95 -13.91 6.35
N ASN A 350 4.28 -15.06 6.95
CA ASN A 350 3.42 -15.72 7.93
C ASN A 350 3.19 -14.86 9.18
N ALA A 351 4.24 -14.20 9.68
CA ALA A 351 4.13 -13.30 10.83
C ALA A 351 3.17 -12.14 10.54
N MET A 352 3.28 -11.52 9.35
CA MET A 352 2.42 -10.42 8.90
C MET A 352 0.93 -10.84 8.86
N ILE A 353 0.60 -11.87 8.09
CA ILE A 353 -0.82 -12.26 7.89
C ILE A 353 -1.44 -12.96 9.11
N GLY A 354 -0.60 -13.43 10.03
CA GLY A 354 -0.97 -14.18 11.23
C GLY A 354 -1.02 -13.30 12.48
N LYS A 355 0.01 -13.40 13.31
CA LYS A 355 0.00 -12.78 14.65
C LYS A 355 0.16 -11.27 14.63
N GLU A 356 0.82 -10.67 13.64
CA GLU A 356 0.90 -9.21 13.50
C GLU A 356 -0.47 -8.60 13.29
N ARG A 357 -1.21 -9.11 12.28
CA ARG A 357 -2.60 -8.73 12.00
C ARG A 357 -3.51 -8.76 13.23
N ASN A 358 -3.33 -9.76 14.08
CA ASN A 358 -4.17 -10.02 15.26
C ASN A 358 -3.60 -9.47 16.58
N ALA A 359 -2.52 -8.69 16.54
CA ALA A 359 -1.92 -8.14 17.75
C ALA A 359 -2.87 -7.17 18.46
N LYS A 360 -2.92 -7.17 19.80
CA LYS A 360 -3.77 -6.22 20.55
C LYS A 360 -3.19 -4.80 20.64
N ALA A 361 -1.88 -4.67 20.44
CA ALA A 361 -1.19 -3.40 20.36
C ALA A 361 -1.32 -2.81 18.94
N PHE A 362 -0.94 -1.55 18.76
CA PHE A 362 -0.80 -1.01 17.42
C PHE A 362 0.36 -1.67 16.67
N THR A 363 0.23 -1.82 15.34
CA THR A 363 1.26 -2.38 14.46
C THR A 363 2.57 -1.62 14.63
N SER A 364 3.65 -2.36 14.84
CA SER A 364 4.99 -1.82 15.11
C SER A 364 6.04 -2.93 14.98
N ILE A 365 7.32 -2.55 15.04
CA ILE A 365 8.41 -3.55 15.15
C ILE A 365 8.23 -4.48 16.36
N PHE A 366 7.57 -4.04 17.44
CA PHE A 366 7.34 -4.84 18.64
C PHE A 366 6.34 -5.98 18.40
N THR A 367 5.20 -5.67 17.77
CA THR A 367 4.19 -6.66 17.42
C THR A 367 4.78 -7.67 16.43
N PHE A 368 5.54 -7.17 15.45
CA PHE A 368 6.06 -8.00 14.36
C PHE A 368 7.15 -8.96 14.84
N ILE A 369 8.18 -8.46 15.54
CA ILE A 369 9.26 -9.34 16.03
C ILE A 369 8.73 -10.33 17.07
N HIS A 370 7.78 -9.91 17.91
CA HIS A 370 7.14 -10.84 18.83
C HIS A 370 6.37 -11.95 18.08
N ALA A 371 5.61 -11.60 17.04
CA ALA A 371 4.95 -12.55 16.16
C ALA A 371 5.96 -13.51 15.52
N LEU A 372 6.99 -12.99 14.87
CA LEU A 372 8.02 -13.74 14.16
C LEU A 372 8.75 -14.73 15.07
N LYS A 373 9.25 -14.29 16.24
CA LYS A 373 9.93 -15.16 17.22
C LYS A 373 9.02 -16.27 17.73
N SER A 374 7.74 -15.95 17.94
CA SER A 374 6.75 -16.92 18.42
C SER A 374 6.33 -17.95 17.36
N GLU A 375 6.78 -17.81 16.11
CA GLU A 375 6.60 -18.78 15.03
C GLU A 375 7.93 -19.43 14.61
N ASN A 376 9.06 -18.87 15.06
CA ASN A 376 10.42 -19.28 14.71
C ASN A 376 11.32 -19.34 15.96
N GLN A 377 10.92 -20.12 16.99
CA GLN A 377 11.61 -20.12 18.28
C GLN A 377 13.10 -20.50 18.19
N SER A 378 13.47 -21.38 17.24
CA SER A 378 14.86 -21.81 17.04
C SER A 378 15.78 -20.68 16.60
N SER A 379 15.23 -19.63 15.98
CA SER A 379 15.99 -18.48 15.45
C SER A 379 15.87 -17.24 16.34
N SER A 380 15.30 -17.37 17.54
CA SER A 380 15.00 -16.22 18.40
C SER A 380 16.26 -15.46 18.85
N SER A 381 17.39 -16.14 19.03
CA SER A 381 18.64 -15.50 19.44
C SER A 381 19.24 -14.68 18.30
N GLU A 382 19.18 -15.20 17.08
CA GLU A 382 19.64 -14.54 15.86
C GLU A 382 18.77 -13.32 15.54
N ILE A 383 17.44 -13.47 15.66
CA ILE A 383 16.50 -12.35 15.53
C ILE A 383 16.81 -11.24 16.56
N ASP A 384 17.09 -11.60 17.81
CA ASP A 384 17.44 -10.63 18.85
C ASP A 384 18.78 -9.91 18.57
N GLN A 385 19.74 -10.58 17.90
CA GLN A 385 21.00 -9.96 17.49
C GLN A 385 20.79 -8.90 16.40
N ILE A 386 20.03 -9.22 15.36
CA ILE A 386 19.65 -8.27 14.29
C ILE A 386 18.93 -7.05 14.88
N VAL A 387 17.91 -7.27 15.71
CA VAL A 387 17.17 -6.19 16.38
C VAL A 387 18.09 -5.33 17.27
N SER A 388 19.07 -5.95 17.94
CA SER A 388 20.02 -5.22 18.78
C SER A 388 21.00 -4.34 18.01
N ALA A 389 21.31 -4.69 16.75
CA ALA A 389 22.16 -3.88 15.88
C ALA A 389 21.55 -2.50 15.61
N GLU A 390 20.22 -2.39 15.65
CA GLU A 390 19.46 -1.15 15.54
C GLU A 390 19.21 -0.42 16.86
N GLN A 391 19.96 -0.75 17.92
CA GLN A 391 19.76 -0.15 19.25
C GLN A 391 18.35 -0.39 19.81
N ILE A 392 17.73 -1.53 19.47
CA ILE A 392 16.46 -1.99 20.03
C ILE A 392 16.76 -3.16 20.97
N ASN A 393 16.25 -3.09 22.20
CA ASN A 393 16.40 -4.20 23.14
C ASN A 393 15.65 -5.45 22.67
N THR A 394 16.02 -6.61 23.20
CA THR A 394 15.24 -7.84 23.05
C THR A 394 13.75 -7.58 23.25
N ILE A 395 12.96 -7.93 22.23
CA ILE A 395 11.52 -7.75 22.24
C ILE A 395 10.88 -8.95 22.94
N HIS A 396 10.28 -8.70 24.10
CA HIS A 396 9.64 -9.71 24.94
C HIS A 396 8.11 -9.71 24.84
N ASP A 397 7.52 -8.62 24.38
CA ASP A 397 6.07 -8.45 24.25
C ASP A 397 5.70 -7.45 23.15
N ILE A 398 4.42 -7.45 22.80
CA ILE A 398 3.81 -6.61 21.77
C ILE A 398 3.72 -5.12 22.13
N TYR A 399 4.03 -4.71 23.37
CA TYR A 399 3.90 -3.33 23.85
C TYR A 399 5.25 -2.63 24.00
N GLY A 400 6.36 -3.32 23.72
CA GLY A 400 7.71 -2.78 23.87
C GLY A 400 8.08 -2.48 25.32
N ASN A 401 7.73 -3.34 26.29
CA ASN A 401 8.28 -3.17 27.64
C ASN A 401 9.80 -3.48 27.66
N TYR A 402 10.49 -3.05 28.73
CA TYR A 402 11.92 -3.32 28.98
C TYR A 402 12.91 -2.65 28.00
N ARG A 403 12.48 -1.59 27.30
CA ARG A 403 13.36 -0.77 26.45
C ARG A 403 14.27 0.14 27.27
N SER A 404 15.54 0.22 26.88
CA SER A 404 16.52 1.20 27.36
C SER A 404 16.71 2.37 26.39
N ASN A 405 16.48 2.17 25.09
CA ASN A 405 16.47 3.26 24.12
C ASN A 405 15.17 4.09 24.30
N THR A 406 15.31 5.23 24.98
CA THR A 406 14.21 6.18 25.27
C THR A 406 14.04 7.24 24.18
N ALA A 407 14.74 7.10 23.05
CA ALA A 407 14.88 8.14 22.05
C ALA A 407 15.41 9.47 22.63
N ASN A 408 16.12 9.46 23.76
CA ASN A 408 16.54 10.68 24.48
C ASN A 408 15.38 11.62 24.88
N ASN A 409 14.16 11.10 25.04
CA ASN A 409 12.99 11.90 25.40
C ASN A 409 12.16 11.21 26.49
N ILE A 410 11.99 11.88 27.63
CA ILE A 410 11.27 11.33 28.79
C ILE A 410 9.77 11.10 28.50
N PHE A 411 9.20 11.80 27.53
CA PHE A 411 7.77 11.73 27.22
C PHE A 411 7.41 10.49 26.39
N THR A 412 8.39 9.77 25.85
CA THR A 412 8.21 8.51 25.09
C THR A 412 8.18 7.28 25.99
N THR A 413 8.29 7.47 27.31
CA THR A 413 8.39 6.40 28.30
C THR A 413 7.33 6.54 29.41
N PRO A 414 6.54 5.48 29.70
CA PRO A 414 6.39 4.26 28.90
C PRO A 414 5.69 4.57 27.55
N LEU A 415 5.88 3.69 26.55
CA LEU A 415 5.20 3.79 25.25
C LEU A 415 3.69 3.51 25.37
N TYR A 416 3.34 2.44 26.09
CA TYR A 416 1.97 2.13 26.44
C TYR A 416 1.74 2.35 27.93
N ARG A 417 0.70 3.12 28.27
CA ARG A 417 0.21 3.28 29.63
C ARG A 417 -0.95 2.31 29.89
N THR A 418 -1.32 2.11 31.15
CA THR A 418 -2.52 1.37 31.53
C THR A 418 -3.46 2.32 32.27
N LEU A 419 -4.74 2.34 31.88
CA LEU A 419 -5.77 3.10 32.55
C LEU A 419 -6.87 2.15 33.06
N GLU A 420 -7.00 2.09 34.38
CA GLU A 420 -8.01 1.28 35.06
C GLU A 420 -9.28 2.08 35.34
N VAL A 421 -10.42 1.40 35.41
CA VAL A 421 -11.70 2.02 35.79
C VAL A 421 -11.62 2.62 37.20
N GLY A 422 -12.07 3.88 37.33
CA GLY A 422 -12.00 4.68 38.56
C GLY A 422 -10.62 5.25 38.86
N LYS A 423 -9.68 5.18 37.92
CA LYS A 423 -8.32 5.73 38.03
C LYS A 423 -8.05 6.80 36.99
N TRP A 424 -6.89 7.42 37.11
CA TRP A 424 -6.36 8.37 36.15
C TRP A 424 -4.88 8.12 35.90
N ILE A 425 -4.41 8.58 34.75
CA ILE A 425 -3.00 8.66 34.37
C ILE A 425 -2.67 10.10 33.94
N THR A 426 -1.40 10.45 33.99
CA THR A 426 -0.88 11.67 33.37
C THR A 426 -0.10 11.27 32.12
N GLN A 427 -0.32 12.00 31.04
CA GLN A 427 0.40 11.84 29.78
C GLN A 427 0.76 13.21 29.20
N CYS A 428 1.85 13.28 28.44
CA CYS A 428 2.29 14.52 27.81
C CYS A 428 2.64 14.28 26.36
N ASN A 429 2.26 15.22 25.50
CA ASN A 429 2.68 15.28 24.11
C ASN A 429 3.86 16.24 23.98
N ASN A 430 4.78 15.90 23.09
CA ASN A 430 5.97 16.67 22.86
C ASN A 430 6.38 16.64 21.38
N ASN A 431 6.69 17.80 20.83
CA ASN A 431 6.98 18.01 19.42
C ASN A 431 8.47 18.18 19.12
N THR A 432 9.36 17.66 19.97
CA THR A 432 10.81 17.77 19.76
C THR A 432 11.23 17.23 18.39
N TYR A 433 10.53 16.20 17.89
CA TYR A 433 10.79 15.56 16.59
C TYR A 433 9.88 16.08 15.47
N GLY A 434 9.06 17.10 15.72
CA GLY A 434 8.02 17.59 14.82
C GLY A 434 6.61 17.23 15.30
N VAL A 435 5.63 17.34 14.41
CA VAL A 435 4.19 17.27 14.72
C VAL A 435 3.47 16.17 13.93
N TYR A 436 2.24 15.87 14.33
CA TYR A 436 1.33 14.88 13.72
C TYR A 436 1.77 13.41 13.81
N ASN A 437 2.78 13.01 13.02
CA ASN A 437 3.23 11.62 12.88
C ASN A 437 4.63 11.39 13.46
N LYS A 438 5.11 12.31 14.28
CA LYS A 438 6.43 12.25 14.89
C LYS A 438 6.36 11.69 16.30
N LEU A 439 7.49 11.16 16.74
CA LEU A 439 7.61 10.50 18.03
C LEU A 439 7.23 11.46 19.16
N GLY A 440 6.37 10.99 20.07
CA GLY A 440 5.95 11.75 21.25
C GLY A 440 4.74 12.66 21.04
N ASN A 441 4.15 12.72 19.83
CA ASN A 441 2.92 13.48 19.59
C ASN A 441 1.66 12.79 20.09
N ARG A 442 1.72 11.47 20.29
CA ARG A 442 0.58 10.59 20.57
C ARG A 442 0.92 9.64 21.70
N THR A 443 -0.03 9.42 22.61
CA THR A 443 0.09 8.45 23.71
C THR A 443 -0.88 7.30 23.51
N TYR A 444 -0.40 6.08 23.71
CA TYR A 444 -1.21 4.87 23.66
C TYR A 444 -1.50 4.35 25.08
N VAL A 445 -2.75 3.96 25.32
CA VAL A 445 -3.23 3.58 26.65
C VAL A 445 -4.07 2.32 26.54
N LYS A 446 -3.65 1.27 27.26
CA LYS A 446 -4.38 0.01 27.40
C LYS A 446 -5.50 0.18 28.40
N VAL A 447 -6.68 -0.33 28.05
CA VAL A 447 -7.88 -0.25 28.88
C VAL A 447 -8.55 -1.62 28.92
N ASP A 448 -8.81 -2.14 30.12
CA ASP A 448 -9.61 -3.36 30.31
C ASP A 448 -10.94 -3.00 30.95
N ILE A 449 -12.03 -3.28 30.23
CA ILE A 449 -13.40 -3.06 30.70
C ILE A 449 -13.89 -4.34 31.39
N PRO A 450 -14.23 -4.31 32.69
CA PRO A 450 -14.52 -5.51 33.46
C PRO A 450 -15.91 -6.12 33.15
N SER A 451 -16.85 -5.31 32.70
CA SER A 451 -18.23 -5.71 32.45
C SER A 451 -18.87 -4.78 31.44
N SER A 452 -19.87 -5.26 30.68
CA SER A 452 -20.57 -4.37 29.75
C SER A 452 -21.28 -3.22 30.47
N GLY A 453 -21.23 -2.01 29.92
CA GLY A 453 -21.88 -0.84 30.50
C GLY A 453 -21.37 0.49 29.93
N VAL A 454 -21.84 1.58 30.51
CA VAL A 454 -21.45 2.94 30.08
C VAL A 454 -20.16 3.37 30.77
N TYR A 455 -19.20 3.85 30.00
CA TYR A 455 -17.91 4.34 30.47
C TYR A 455 -17.62 5.72 29.88
N THR A 456 -16.93 6.56 30.66
CA THR A 456 -16.52 7.90 30.26
C THR A 456 -15.00 8.03 30.40
N PHE A 457 -14.34 8.28 29.28
CA PHE A 457 -12.97 8.76 29.24
C PHE A 457 -12.99 10.29 29.31
N GLY A 458 -12.22 10.88 30.22
CA GLY A 458 -12.04 12.32 30.31
C GLY A 458 -10.59 12.71 30.10
N ALA A 459 -10.36 13.83 29.42
CA ALA A 459 -9.05 14.47 29.30
C ALA A 459 -9.13 15.92 29.73
N LYS A 460 -8.23 16.32 30.65
CA LYS A 460 -8.15 17.70 31.17
C LYS A 460 -6.70 18.15 31.23
N PRO A 461 -6.41 19.47 31.18
CA PRO A 461 -5.05 19.98 31.23
C PRO A 461 -4.36 19.56 32.52
N TYR A 462 -3.07 19.23 32.39
CA TYR A 462 -2.16 19.02 33.50
C TYR A 462 -1.03 20.05 33.40
N GLY A 463 -0.98 20.98 34.34
CA GLY A 463 -0.05 22.12 34.30
C GLY A 463 -0.66 23.35 33.61
N SER A 464 0.19 24.28 33.18
CA SER A 464 -0.21 25.59 32.65
C SER A 464 -0.14 25.72 31.13
N ALA A 465 0.39 24.72 30.43
CA ALA A 465 0.43 24.71 28.98
C ALA A 465 -0.98 24.49 28.42
N TYR A 466 -1.36 25.28 27.42
CA TYR A 466 -2.56 25.03 26.64
C TYR A 466 -2.38 23.77 25.80
N GLY A 467 -3.43 22.98 25.66
CA GLY A 467 -3.51 21.87 24.72
C GLY A 467 -4.96 21.53 24.40
N ASP A 468 -5.19 20.93 23.25
CA ASP A 468 -6.51 20.48 22.76
C ASP A 468 -6.55 18.95 22.77
N PRO A 469 -6.88 18.30 23.90
CA PRO A 469 -6.80 16.86 24.01
C PRO A 469 -7.91 16.16 23.25
N ASP A 470 -7.52 15.38 22.26
CA ASP A 470 -8.40 14.45 21.56
C ASP A 470 -8.21 13.03 22.08
N ILE A 471 -9.33 12.31 22.16
CA ILE A 471 -9.38 10.91 22.58
C ILE A 471 -9.97 10.08 21.46
N VAL A 472 -9.31 8.98 21.09
CA VAL A 472 -9.81 7.97 20.15
C VAL A 472 -9.80 6.61 20.83
N LEU A 473 -10.91 5.88 20.77
CA LEU A 473 -11.00 4.51 21.28
C LEU A 473 -11.07 3.51 20.14
N TYR A 474 -10.29 2.45 20.23
CA TYR A 474 -10.22 1.36 19.26
C TYR A 474 -10.59 0.01 19.91
N ASP A 475 -11.22 -0.86 19.13
CA ASP A 475 -11.33 -2.29 19.46
C ASP A 475 -9.95 -2.94 19.28
N THR A 476 -9.57 -3.86 20.18
CA THR A 476 -8.28 -4.56 20.08
C THR A 476 -8.37 -5.87 19.30
N ASN A 477 -9.58 -6.32 18.95
CA ASN A 477 -9.77 -7.49 18.11
C ASN A 477 -9.75 -7.08 16.64
N TYR A 478 -9.21 -7.93 15.76
CA TYR A 478 -9.26 -7.70 14.32
C TYR A 478 -10.70 -7.90 13.76
N PRO A 479 -11.20 -7.03 12.87
CA PRO A 479 -10.57 -5.81 12.37
C PRO A 479 -10.46 -4.73 13.45
N PHE A 480 -9.30 -4.06 13.50
CA PHE A 480 -8.99 -3.05 14.49
C PHE A 480 -9.78 -1.76 14.19
N ASP A 481 -10.97 -1.64 14.79
CA ASP A 481 -11.93 -0.61 14.43
C ASP A 481 -11.96 0.57 15.41
N ILE A 482 -12.10 1.79 14.89
CA ILE A 482 -12.42 2.98 15.70
C ILE A 482 -13.83 2.85 16.27
N LYS A 483 -13.95 2.80 17.59
CA LYS A 483 -15.23 2.75 18.31
C LYS A 483 -15.83 4.11 18.54
N GLY A 484 -14.99 5.13 18.74
CA GLY A 484 -15.45 6.49 18.95
C GLY A 484 -14.31 7.47 19.15
N MET A 485 -14.65 8.74 19.03
CA MET A 485 -13.76 9.88 19.20
C MET A 485 -14.44 10.93 20.06
N SER A 486 -13.70 11.58 20.94
CA SER A 486 -14.24 12.66 21.76
C SER A 486 -14.73 13.82 20.88
N PRO A 487 -15.84 14.50 21.23
CA PRO A 487 -16.56 15.35 20.29
C PRO A 487 -16.19 16.84 20.32
N ARG A 488 -15.42 17.32 21.30
CA ARG A 488 -15.11 18.75 21.40
C ARG A 488 -13.92 19.10 20.51
N GLU A 489 -13.91 20.32 19.98
CA GLU A 489 -12.88 20.81 19.06
C GLU A 489 -12.30 22.10 19.62
N GLY A 490 -10.98 22.23 19.68
CA GLY A 490 -10.31 23.46 20.12
C GLY A 490 -10.53 23.79 21.59
N GLU A 491 -10.87 22.80 22.42
CA GLU A 491 -11.21 22.99 23.83
C GLU A 491 -10.11 22.40 24.70
N SER A 492 -9.76 23.08 25.79
CA SER A 492 -8.71 22.58 26.69
C SER A 492 -9.08 21.29 27.46
N SER A 493 -10.29 20.76 27.28
CA SER A 493 -10.71 19.49 27.87
C SER A 493 -11.76 18.82 27.00
N ASP A 494 -11.70 17.49 26.92
CA ASP A 494 -12.64 16.68 26.15
C ASP A 494 -13.04 15.40 26.90
N SER A 495 -14.10 14.75 26.46
CA SER A 495 -14.59 13.50 27.04
C SER A 495 -15.30 12.62 26.03
N LEU A 496 -15.03 11.32 26.07
CA LEU A 496 -15.70 10.30 25.26
C LEU A 496 -16.53 9.39 26.16
N THR A 497 -17.85 9.40 26.01
CA THR A 497 -18.78 8.53 26.76
C THR A 497 -19.44 7.52 25.83
N MET A 498 -19.27 6.23 26.11
CA MET A 498 -19.75 5.13 25.27
C MET A 498 -20.25 3.93 26.07
N ASP A 499 -21.08 3.11 25.43
CA ASP A 499 -21.49 1.78 25.93
C ASP A 499 -20.46 0.76 25.41
N LEU A 500 -19.75 0.10 26.33
CA LEU A 500 -18.65 -0.81 26.03
C LEU A 500 -18.97 -2.21 26.53
N GLU A 501 -18.52 -3.22 25.79
CA GLU A 501 -18.49 -4.62 26.23
C GLU A 501 -17.33 -4.87 27.20
N GLY A 502 -17.47 -5.88 28.06
CA GLY A 502 -16.39 -6.36 28.94
C GLY A 502 -15.24 -7.02 28.16
N LYS A 503 -14.26 -6.24 27.73
CA LYS A 503 -13.06 -6.67 27.00
C LYS A 503 -11.96 -5.60 27.02
N SER A 504 -10.83 -5.89 26.37
CA SER A 504 -9.72 -4.95 26.20
C SER A 504 -9.97 -3.97 25.04
N TYR A 505 -9.57 -2.72 25.24
CA TYR A 505 -9.59 -1.64 24.24
C TYR A 505 -8.24 -0.93 24.23
N MET A 506 -7.98 -0.22 23.13
CA MET A 506 -6.84 0.69 23.01
C MET A 506 -7.35 2.12 22.92
N LEU A 507 -6.75 3.01 23.69
CA LEU A 507 -7.06 4.43 23.69
C LEU A 507 -5.84 5.20 23.19
N GLU A 508 -6.06 6.08 22.22
CA GLU A 508 -5.08 7.02 21.74
C GLU A 508 -5.46 8.41 22.24
N VAL A 509 -4.47 9.14 22.75
CA VAL A 509 -4.65 10.53 23.18
C VAL A 509 -3.57 11.40 22.56
N TYR A 510 -3.96 12.52 21.96
CA TYR A 510 -3.05 13.45 21.30
C TYR A 510 -3.54 14.90 21.46
N ASP A 511 -2.67 15.86 21.13
CA ASP A 511 -3.01 17.29 21.13
C ASP A 511 -3.27 17.73 19.69
N ASN A 512 -4.53 18.01 19.37
CA ASN A 512 -4.96 18.39 18.04
C ASN A 512 -4.48 19.78 17.61
N ALA A 513 -4.11 20.63 18.58
CA ALA A 513 -3.49 21.92 18.33
C ALA A 513 -1.96 21.83 18.14
N TYR A 514 -1.39 20.60 18.16
CA TYR A 514 0.04 20.34 18.04
C TYR A 514 0.88 21.18 19.02
N ASN A 515 0.46 21.25 20.29
CA ASN A 515 1.26 21.89 21.34
C ASN A 515 2.05 20.89 22.19
N ASN A 516 3.08 21.38 22.85
CA ASN A 516 3.71 20.67 23.96
C ASN A 516 2.79 20.81 25.18
N SER A 517 2.00 19.78 25.47
CA SER A 517 0.96 19.81 26.49
C SER A 517 0.95 18.53 27.31
N CYS A 518 0.34 18.60 28.49
CA CYS A 518 0.12 17.44 29.34
C CYS A 518 -1.34 17.37 29.74
N PHE A 519 -1.86 16.16 29.87
CA PHE A 519 -3.24 15.90 30.22
C PHE A 519 -3.35 14.86 31.33
N VAL A 520 -4.32 15.06 32.23
CA VAL A 520 -4.82 14.00 33.09
C VAL A 520 -5.93 13.28 32.32
N ILE A 521 -5.77 11.97 32.14
CA ILE A 521 -6.76 11.10 31.51
C ILE A 521 -7.38 10.21 32.57
N ASN A 522 -8.70 10.29 32.74
CA ASN A 522 -9.46 9.46 33.68
C ASN A 522 -10.44 8.54 32.96
N LEU A 523 -10.77 7.42 33.59
CA LEU A 523 -11.80 6.49 33.13
C LEU A 523 -12.78 6.23 34.26
N ASP A 524 -14.03 6.62 34.07
CA ASP A 524 -15.08 6.41 35.06
C ASP A 524 -16.16 5.48 34.50
N GLN A 525 -16.72 4.62 35.36
CA GLN A 525 -17.92 3.87 35.04
C GLN A 525 -19.15 4.77 35.26
N GLY A 526 -19.85 5.07 34.17
CA GLY A 526 -21.07 5.86 34.19
C GLY A 526 -22.25 5.08 34.78
N HIS A 527 -23.33 5.81 35.08
CA HIS A 527 -24.64 5.25 35.39
C HIS A 527 -25.58 5.51 34.21
N THR A 528 -26.54 4.62 33.95
CA THR A 528 -27.54 4.78 32.87
C THR A 528 -28.25 6.14 32.97
N GLY A 529 -27.94 7.07 32.05
CA GLY A 529 -28.55 8.42 32.01
C GLY A 529 -27.62 9.57 31.61
N MET A 530 -26.29 9.37 31.54
CA MET A 530 -25.37 10.38 31.00
C MET A 530 -25.56 10.56 29.48
N GLN A 531 -25.44 11.80 28.99
CA GLN A 531 -25.52 12.09 27.55
C GLN A 531 -24.47 11.26 26.80
N LYS A 532 -24.96 10.41 25.90
CA LYS A 532 -24.13 9.59 25.03
C LYS A 532 -23.50 10.50 23.98
N GLY A 533 -22.19 10.39 23.77
CA GLY A 533 -21.56 10.99 22.59
C GLY A 533 -22.03 10.23 21.36
N THR A 534 -23.00 10.75 20.62
CA THR A 534 -23.36 10.23 19.29
C THR A 534 -22.60 11.01 18.23
N MET A 535 -21.94 10.30 17.30
CA MET A 535 -21.38 10.91 16.11
C MET A 535 -22.48 11.60 15.30
N THR A 536 -22.48 12.93 15.26
CA THR A 536 -23.18 13.66 14.20
C THR A 536 -22.22 13.78 13.01
N LYS A 537 -22.49 13.00 11.95
CA LYS A 537 -21.97 13.30 10.61
C LYS A 537 -22.55 14.66 10.17
N SER A 538 -21.91 15.77 10.51
CA SER A 538 -22.22 17.05 9.88
C SER A 538 -21.01 17.95 9.71
N SER A 539 -20.65 18.12 8.42
CA SER A 539 -20.15 19.32 7.76
C SER A 539 -18.90 20.03 8.32
N GLY A 540 -17.77 19.81 7.64
CA GLY A 540 -16.89 20.91 7.24
C GLY A 540 -15.45 20.88 7.74
N MET A 541 -15.18 20.29 8.91
CA MET A 541 -13.83 20.04 9.42
C MET A 541 -13.84 18.74 10.20
N SER A 542 -13.53 17.62 9.55
CA SER A 542 -13.25 16.37 10.27
C SER A 542 -11.91 16.50 10.99
N LYS A 543 -11.84 16.01 12.23
CA LYS A 543 -10.60 15.83 13.01
C LYS A 543 -9.54 15.15 12.14
N PRO A 544 -8.24 15.43 12.31
CA PRO A 544 -7.17 14.92 11.43
C PRO A 544 -7.20 13.39 11.21
N VAL A 545 -7.66 12.63 12.20
CA VAL A 545 -7.83 11.17 12.10
C VAL A 545 -8.86 10.76 11.03
N TYR A 546 -9.81 11.64 10.70
CA TYR A 546 -10.84 11.45 9.68
C TYR A 546 -10.63 12.30 8.43
N ASN A 547 -9.52 13.04 8.34
CA ASN A 547 -9.26 13.94 7.23
C ASN A 547 -7.86 13.74 6.67
N ASN A 548 -7.71 12.69 5.86
CA ASN A 548 -6.54 12.49 5.00
C ASN A 548 -6.23 13.70 4.10
N HIS A 549 -7.15 14.67 3.98
CA HIS A 549 -7.05 15.85 3.12
C HIS A 549 -6.43 17.09 3.78
N ARG A 550 -6.26 17.13 5.11
CA ARG A 550 -5.58 18.24 5.81
C ARG A 550 -4.27 17.78 6.43
N ARG A 551 -3.31 17.41 5.59
CA ARG A 551 -1.92 17.15 5.99
C ARG A 551 -1.18 18.50 6.15
N PRO A 552 -0.74 18.90 7.36
CA PRO A 552 0.24 19.97 7.49
C PRO A 552 1.57 19.44 6.94
N GLU A 553 2.13 20.13 5.96
CA GLU A 553 3.41 19.86 5.30
C GLU A 553 3.48 18.55 4.46
N ARG A 554 3.18 18.67 3.16
CA ARG A 554 3.68 17.75 2.14
C ARG A 554 5.13 18.15 1.82
N ARG A 555 6.10 17.62 2.59
CA ARG A 555 7.42 17.37 2.02
C ARG A 555 7.32 16.09 1.18
N PRO A 556 8.12 15.92 0.11
CA PRO A 556 8.22 14.64 -0.58
C PRO A 556 8.50 13.56 0.46
N GLN A 557 7.67 12.51 0.50
CA GLN A 557 8.03 11.28 1.22
C GLN A 557 9.23 10.67 0.49
N SER A 558 10.12 10.05 1.26
CA SER A 558 11.40 9.51 0.83
C SER A 558 12.33 10.53 0.14
N LYS A 559 12.98 11.39 0.95
CA LYS A 559 14.26 12.01 0.62
C LYS A 559 15.26 11.77 1.74
#